data_AF-A0A954M8A9-F1
#
_entry.id   AF-A0A954M8A9-F1
#
_cell.length_a   1.000
_cell.length_b   1.000
_cell.length_c   1.000
_cell.angle_alpha   90.00
_cell.angle_beta   90.00
_cell.angle_gamma   90.00
#
_symmetry.space_group_name_H-M   'P 1'
#
loop_
_entity.id
_entity.type
_entity.pdbx_description
1 polymer ?
#
loop_
_entity_poly.entity_id
_entity_poly.type
_entity_poly.pdbx_seq_one_letter_code
_entity_poly.pdbx_strand_id
1 'polypeptide(L)'
;IVDPSRPELVRRVDVSEYGKPNSVAVRNGVVATCVASLSRDQTGRVVFLSTSGDRLKTLEVGYEPDMLKFTPDGHWLLVANEGEPLADYSFDAAGTISQIDMSVDVGSLRQDHVFTLGFEAWNDQRDELDGSIRIYGPNASVAQDLEPEYIAIAPDSRTAWVVCQENNALAIVDLEQKKVTRLTGLGFKDHRRAGNGFDASDKDDACQIQQWPVFGIYQPDAIACFTVG
;
A
#
# COMPACT_ATOMS: atom_id res chain seq x y z
N ILE A 1 2.80 -25.35 2.82
CA ILE A 1 3.74 -25.76 3.89
C ILE A 1 3.15 -26.99 4.57
N VAL A 2 3.88 -28.11 4.62
CA VAL A 2 3.39 -29.35 5.25
C VAL A 2 3.61 -29.33 6.77
N ASP A 3 4.68 -28.67 7.24
CA ASP A 3 4.97 -28.41 8.67
C ASP A 3 5.55 -26.98 8.85
N PRO A 4 4.86 -26.04 9.51
CA PRO A 4 5.35 -24.68 9.72
C PRO A 4 6.57 -24.61 10.66
N SER A 5 6.83 -25.64 11.47
CA SER A 5 8.04 -25.72 12.30
C SER A 5 9.28 -26.20 11.52
N ARG A 6 9.07 -26.78 10.34
CA ARG A 6 10.11 -27.31 9.46
C ARG A 6 9.79 -26.98 8.00
N PRO A 7 9.92 -25.71 7.59
CA PRO A 7 9.64 -25.31 6.23
C PRO A 7 10.62 -25.97 5.25
N GLU A 8 10.09 -26.67 4.26
CA GLU A 8 10.83 -27.20 3.13
C GLU A 8 10.40 -26.48 1.85
N LEU A 9 11.37 -26.20 0.97
CA LEU A 9 11.08 -25.61 -0.34
C LEU A 9 10.36 -26.63 -1.21
N VAL A 10 9.08 -26.38 -1.51
CA VAL A 10 8.28 -27.23 -2.39
C VAL A 10 8.50 -26.88 -3.86
N ARG A 11 8.41 -25.60 -4.21
CA ARG A 11 8.53 -25.10 -5.58
C ARG A 11 8.99 -23.65 -5.58
N ARG A 12 9.77 -23.28 -6.60
CA ARG A 12 10.06 -21.89 -6.95
C ARG A 12 9.21 -21.51 -8.17
N VAL A 13 8.51 -20.39 -8.09
CA VAL A 13 7.82 -19.77 -9.23
C VAL A 13 8.61 -18.53 -9.62
N ASP A 14 9.03 -18.46 -10.87
CA ASP A 14 9.76 -17.30 -11.38
C ASP A 14 8.78 -16.28 -11.96
N VAL A 15 8.89 -15.05 -11.50
CA VAL A 15 8.11 -13.89 -11.97
C VAL A 15 9.02 -12.76 -12.46
N SER A 16 10.32 -13.01 -12.61
CA SER A 16 11.31 -12.02 -13.02
C SER A 16 11.06 -11.46 -14.42
N GLU A 17 10.34 -12.19 -15.28
CA GLU A 17 9.86 -11.68 -16.57
C GLU A 17 8.92 -10.46 -16.42
N TYR A 18 8.26 -10.34 -15.27
CA TYR A 18 7.37 -9.21 -14.97
C TYR A 18 8.06 -8.12 -14.16
N GLY A 19 8.97 -8.49 -13.25
CA GLY A 19 9.75 -7.59 -12.43
C GLY A 19 9.95 -8.10 -11.00
N LYS A 20 9.79 -7.24 -9.99
CA LYS A 20 10.09 -7.53 -8.59
C LYS A 20 8.81 -7.80 -7.78
N PRO A 21 8.65 -9.01 -7.19
CA PRO A 21 7.49 -9.30 -6.35
C PRO A 21 7.63 -8.60 -4.99
N ASN A 22 6.60 -7.86 -4.57
CA ASN A 22 6.63 -7.08 -3.32
C ASN A 22 5.74 -7.70 -2.24
N SER A 23 4.56 -8.21 -2.60
CA SER A 23 3.64 -8.83 -1.62
C SER A 23 2.97 -10.10 -2.14
N VAL A 24 2.47 -10.90 -1.21
CA VAL A 24 1.74 -12.14 -1.46
C VAL A 24 0.57 -12.28 -0.48
N ALA A 25 -0.59 -12.69 -0.99
CA ALA A 25 -1.74 -13.08 -0.19
C ALA A 25 -2.34 -14.37 -0.71
N VAL A 26 -2.96 -15.13 0.19
CA VAL A 26 -3.54 -16.44 -0.13
C VAL A 26 -4.98 -16.48 0.35
N ARG A 27 -5.89 -16.90 -0.51
CA ARG A 27 -7.29 -17.12 -0.17
C ARG A 27 -7.89 -18.23 -1.02
N ASN A 28 -8.63 -19.15 -0.40
CA ASN A 28 -9.40 -20.20 -1.08
C ASN A 28 -8.61 -20.99 -2.17
N GLY A 29 -7.35 -21.33 -1.89
CA GLY A 29 -6.51 -22.10 -2.82
C GLY A 29 -5.84 -21.27 -3.94
N VAL A 30 -6.07 -19.95 -3.95
CA VAL A 30 -5.44 -18.98 -4.85
C VAL A 30 -4.36 -18.23 -4.08
N VAL A 31 -3.20 -18.11 -4.70
CA VAL A 31 -2.10 -17.23 -4.29
C VAL A 31 -2.11 -16.04 -5.24
N ALA A 32 -2.12 -14.81 -4.72
CA ALA A 32 -1.93 -13.60 -5.50
C ALA A 32 -0.61 -12.95 -5.07
N THR A 33 0.20 -12.50 -6.03
CA THR A 33 1.40 -11.71 -5.78
C THR A 33 1.41 -10.48 -6.67
N CYS A 34 1.70 -9.31 -6.11
CA CYS A 34 1.94 -8.10 -6.89
C CYS A 34 3.40 -8.05 -7.26
N VAL A 35 3.65 -7.63 -8.49
CA VAL A 35 4.98 -7.55 -9.09
C VAL A 35 5.13 -6.16 -9.68
N ALA A 36 6.01 -5.36 -9.07
CA ALA A 36 6.44 -4.10 -9.64
C ALA A 36 7.22 -4.33 -10.92
N SER A 37 7.02 -3.45 -11.90
CA SER A 37 7.68 -3.57 -13.20
C SER A 37 9.19 -3.32 -13.06
N LEU A 38 9.95 -3.78 -14.04
CA LEU A 38 11.41 -3.54 -14.07
C LEU A 38 11.75 -2.04 -14.22
N SER A 39 10.82 -1.29 -14.81
CA SER A 39 10.90 0.16 -14.96
C SER A 39 9.70 0.80 -14.26
N ARG A 40 9.97 1.85 -13.48
CA ARG A 40 8.98 2.57 -12.66
C ARG A 40 8.02 3.41 -13.50
N ASP A 41 8.34 3.64 -14.77
CA ASP A 41 7.46 4.27 -15.76
C ASP A 41 6.47 3.31 -16.42
N GLN A 42 6.36 2.09 -15.90
CA GLN A 42 5.43 1.07 -16.36
C GLN A 42 4.57 0.57 -15.22
N THR A 43 3.30 0.30 -15.53
CA THR A 43 2.37 -0.34 -14.60
C THR A 43 2.86 -1.72 -14.16
N GLY A 44 2.59 -2.07 -12.91
CA GLY A 44 2.87 -3.39 -12.35
C GLY A 44 1.74 -4.38 -12.63
N ARG A 45 1.84 -5.54 -11.99
CA ARG A 45 0.93 -6.67 -12.25
C ARG A 45 0.53 -7.38 -10.97
N VAL A 46 -0.65 -7.99 -10.96
CA VAL A 46 -0.97 -9.11 -10.06
C VAL A 46 -0.88 -10.41 -10.83
N VAL A 47 -0.05 -11.33 -10.33
CA VAL A 47 0.04 -12.70 -10.82
C VAL A 47 -0.72 -13.61 -9.86
N PHE A 48 -1.74 -14.28 -10.38
CA PHE A 48 -2.51 -15.28 -9.66
C PHE A 48 -1.97 -16.67 -9.96
N LEU A 49 -1.73 -17.44 -8.90
CA LEU A 49 -1.21 -18.79 -8.94
C LEU A 49 -2.14 -19.73 -8.16
N SER A 50 -2.11 -21.01 -8.48
CA SER A 50 -2.59 -22.05 -7.56
C SER A 50 -1.61 -22.19 -6.39
N THR A 51 -2.06 -22.83 -5.31
CA THR A 51 -1.16 -23.21 -4.20
C THR A 51 -0.06 -24.21 -4.59
N SER A 52 -0.19 -24.90 -5.73
CA SER A 52 0.87 -25.71 -6.34
C SER A 52 1.88 -24.90 -7.15
N GLY A 53 1.67 -23.59 -7.32
CA GLY A 53 2.53 -22.67 -8.06
C GLY A 53 2.29 -22.63 -9.58
N ASP A 54 1.12 -23.07 -10.04
CA ASP A 54 0.73 -22.98 -11.45
C ASP A 54 0.08 -21.63 -11.72
N ARG A 55 0.50 -20.94 -12.79
CA ARG A 55 -0.01 -19.62 -13.13
C ARG A 55 -1.44 -19.72 -13.68
N LEU A 56 -2.37 -19.02 -13.02
CA LEU A 56 -3.79 -19.02 -13.34
C LEU A 56 -4.19 -17.80 -14.17
N LYS A 57 -3.68 -16.62 -13.81
CA LYS A 57 -4.03 -15.35 -14.46
C LYS A 57 -2.95 -14.30 -14.15
N THR A 58 -2.83 -13.31 -15.03
CA THR A 58 -2.11 -12.07 -14.76
C THR A 58 -3.02 -10.91 -15.13
N LEU A 59 -3.09 -9.88 -14.28
CA LEU A 59 -3.80 -8.62 -14.53
C LEU A 59 -2.84 -7.45 -14.33
N GLU A 60 -3.01 -6.40 -15.12
CA GLU A 60 -2.29 -5.14 -14.94
C GLU A 60 -2.92 -4.32 -13.80
N VAL A 61 -2.10 -3.62 -13.01
CA VAL A 61 -2.51 -2.74 -11.90
C VAL A 61 -1.76 -1.41 -11.99
N GLY A 62 -1.74 -0.59 -10.93
CA GLY A 62 -1.02 0.68 -10.92
C GLY A 62 0.51 0.54 -10.96
N TYR A 63 1.20 1.67 -10.87
CA TYR A 63 2.66 1.77 -10.85
C TYR A 63 3.21 1.41 -9.46
N GLU A 64 4.33 0.69 -9.42
CA GLU A 64 4.95 0.23 -8.16
C GLU A 64 3.95 -0.40 -7.16
N PRO A 65 3.26 -1.50 -7.53
CA PRO A 65 2.36 -2.20 -6.60
C PRO A 65 3.16 -2.84 -5.46
N ASP A 66 2.98 -2.35 -4.25
CA ASP A 66 3.72 -2.79 -3.08
C ASP A 66 3.00 -3.91 -2.34
N MET A 67 1.75 -3.66 -1.93
CA MET A 67 1.00 -4.57 -1.07
C MET A 67 -0.32 -4.99 -1.70
N LEU A 68 -0.74 -6.25 -1.47
CA LEU A 68 -2.09 -6.70 -1.79
C LEU A 68 -2.78 -7.45 -0.65
N LYS A 69 -4.11 -7.34 -0.59
CA LYS A 69 -4.92 -7.98 0.46
C LYS A 69 -6.33 -8.32 -0.01
N PHE A 70 -6.75 -9.56 0.23
CA PHE A 70 -8.13 -9.97 0.02
C PHE A 70 -9.05 -9.41 1.11
N THR A 71 -10.26 -9.00 0.73
CA THR A 71 -11.30 -8.70 1.72
C THR A 71 -11.66 -9.94 2.55
N PRO A 72 -12.15 -9.76 3.79
CA PRO A 72 -12.60 -10.87 4.63
C PRO A 72 -13.67 -11.77 3.99
N ASP A 73 -14.56 -11.23 3.16
CA ASP A 73 -15.56 -12.00 2.39
C ASP A 73 -14.97 -12.63 1.11
N GLY A 74 -13.89 -12.07 0.57
CA GLY A 74 -13.19 -12.56 -0.61
C GLY A 74 -13.73 -12.05 -1.93
N HIS A 75 -14.68 -11.11 -1.91
CA HIS A 75 -15.22 -10.52 -3.13
C HIS A 75 -14.26 -9.51 -3.78
N TRP A 76 -13.30 -8.99 -3.03
CA TRP A 76 -12.31 -8.06 -3.55
C TRP A 76 -10.88 -8.48 -3.21
N LEU A 77 -9.96 -8.16 -4.11
CA LEU A 77 -8.54 -8.06 -3.83
C LEU A 77 -8.12 -6.60 -4.03
N LEU A 78 -7.53 -6.00 -3.01
CA LEU A 78 -6.97 -4.65 -3.08
C LEU A 78 -5.47 -4.73 -3.31
N VAL A 79 -4.93 -3.78 -4.08
CA VAL A 79 -3.50 -3.56 -4.32
C VAL A 79 -3.20 -2.09 -4.10
N ALA A 80 -2.24 -1.79 -3.24
CA ALA A 80 -1.71 -0.45 -3.07
C ALA A 80 -0.59 -0.26 -4.08
N ASN A 81 -0.67 0.80 -4.89
CA ASN A 81 0.30 1.11 -5.92
C ASN A 81 0.90 2.48 -5.61
N GLU A 82 2.18 2.52 -5.26
CA GLU A 82 2.84 3.71 -4.74
C GLU A 82 2.84 4.84 -5.77
N GLY A 83 3.16 4.55 -7.02
CA GLY A 83 3.32 5.60 -8.04
C GLY A 83 4.60 6.42 -7.90
N GLU A 84 5.53 6.03 -7.03
CA GLU A 84 6.73 6.82 -6.70
C GLU A 84 7.52 7.22 -7.98
N PRO A 85 7.98 8.48 -8.07
CA PRO A 85 8.60 9.04 -9.26
C PRO A 85 9.94 8.37 -9.62
N LEU A 86 10.40 8.59 -10.85
CA LEU A 86 11.80 8.34 -11.19
C LEU A 86 12.72 9.25 -10.37
N ALA A 87 13.95 8.81 -10.13
CA ALA A 87 14.92 9.54 -9.30
C ALA A 87 15.23 10.96 -9.80
N ASP A 88 15.05 11.22 -11.10
CA ASP A 88 15.22 12.52 -11.73
C ASP A 88 13.89 13.28 -11.94
N TYR A 89 12.77 12.74 -11.47
CA TYR A 89 11.41 13.24 -11.62
C TYR A 89 10.98 13.44 -13.10
N SER A 90 11.64 12.77 -14.05
CA SER A 90 11.25 12.83 -15.48
C SER A 90 9.91 12.12 -15.75
N PHE A 91 9.51 11.23 -14.86
CA PHE A 91 8.21 10.59 -14.83
C PHE A 91 7.75 10.46 -13.37
N ASP A 92 6.50 10.83 -13.11
CA ASP A 92 5.88 10.87 -11.79
C ASP A 92 4.39 10.51 -11.96
N ALA A 93 4.06 9.25 -11.65
CA ALA A 93 2.72 8.72 -11.80
C ALA A 93 1.86 9.09 -10.59
N ALA A 94 0.54 9.07 -10.77
CA ALA A 94 -0.34 9.11 -9.61
C ALA A 94 -0.25 7.79 -8.82
N GLY A 95 -0.13 7.89 -7.50
CA GLY A 95 -0.39 6.76 -6.62
C GLY A 95 -1.86 6.37 -6.68
N THR A 96 -2.13 5.05 -6.59
CA THR A 96 -3.48 4.52 -6.78
C THR A 96 -3.72 3.29 -5.93
N ILE A 97 -4.99 2.90 -5.80
CA ILE A 97 -5.39 1.60 -5.27
C ILE A 97 -6.09 0.84 -6.40
N SER A 98 -5.64 -0.37 -6.71
CA SER A 98 -6.37 -1.27 -7.62
C SER A 98 -7.29 -2.17 -6.82
N GLN A 99 -8.59 -2.16 -7.13
CA GLN A 99 -9.59 -3.03 -6.54
C GLN A 99 -10.06 -4.03 -7.60
N ILE A 100 -9.79 -5.31 -7.38
CA ILE A 100 -10.06 -6.39 -8.32
C ILE A 100 -11.29 -7.16 -7.85
N ASP A 101 -12.31 -7.25 -8.70
CA ASP A 101 -13.52 -8.05 -8.45
C ASP A 101 -13.21 -9.54 -8.52
N MET A 102 -13.24 -10.19 -7.36
CA MET A 102 -12.95 -11.61 -7.17
C MET A 102 -14.24 -12.46 -7.08
N SER A 103 -15.40 -11.91 -7.47
CA SER A 103 -16.68 -12.64 -7.49
C SER A 103 -16.79 -13.70 -8.60
N VAL A 104 -15.82 -13.73 -9.52
CA VAL A 104 -15.68 -14.73 -10.57
C VAL A 104 -14.48 -15.63 -10.32
N ASP A 105 -14.48 -16.81 -10.95
CA ASP A 105 -13.30 -17.69 -10.93
C ASP A 105 -12.06 -16.95 -11.46
N VAL A 106 -10.90 -17.20 -10.84
CA VAL A 106 -9.63 -16.55 -11.22
C VAL A 106 -9.29 -16.74 -12.70
N GLY A 107 -9.60 -17.91 -13.27
CA GLY A 107 -9.40 -18.19 -14.69
C GLY A 107 -10.27 -17.31 -15.61
N SER A 108 -11.38 -16.77 -15.12
CA SER A 108 -12.34 -15.91 -15.82
C SER A 108 -12.09 -14.42 -15.63
N LEU A 109 -11.17 -14.05 -14.73
CA LEU A 109 -10.75 -12.67 -14.54
C LEU A 109 -10.22 -12.07 -15.85
N ARG A 110 -10.45 -10.78 -16.00
CA ARG A 110 -10.17 -9.94 -17.16
C ARG A 110 -9.86 -8.53 -16.65
N GLN A 111 -9.23 -7.70 -17.48
CA GLN A 111 -8.83 -6.35 -17.08
C GLN A 111 -10.01 -5.45 -16.69
N ASP A 112 -11.21 -5.71 -17.21
CA ASP A 112 -12.46 -5.01 -16.86
C ASP A 112 -12.95 -5.28 -15.41
N HIS A 113 -12.35 -6.24 -14.70
CA HIS A 113 -12.60 -6.46 -13.27
C HIS A 113 -11.66 -5.65 -12.37
N VAL A 114 -10.68 -4.94 -12.92
CA VAL A 114 -9.76 -4.08 -12.16
C VAL A 114 -10.30 -2.65 -12.18
N PHE A 115 -10.62 -2.13 -10.99
CA PHE A 115 -10.98 -0.74 -10.78
C PHE A 115 -9.77 0.01 -10.23
N THR A 116 -9.44 1.16 -10.81
CA THR A 116 -8.36 2.03 -10.33
C THR A 116 -8.98 3.18 -9.56
N LEU A 117 -8.61 3.29 -8.28
CA LEU A 117 -9.02 4.35 -7.38
C LEU A 117 -7.85 5.31 -7.20
N GLY A 118 -8.01 6.55 -7.66
CA GLY A 118 -7.01 7.59 -7.52
C GLY A 118 -7.40 8.67 -6.51
N PHE A 119 -6.55 9.70 -6.43
CA PHE A 119 -6.68 10.83 -5.52
C PHE A 119 -6.92 12.16 -6.24
N GLU A 120 -7.28 12.14 -7.52
CA GLU A 120 -7.41 13.34 -8.36
C GLU A 120 -8.44 14.33 -7.81
N ALA A 121 -9.44 13.84 -7.07
CA ALA A 121 -10.45 14.65 -6.40
C ALA A 121 -9.86 15.64 -5.36
N TRP A 122 -8.64 15.42 -4.89
CA TRP A 122 -7.95 16.30 -3.94
C TRP A 122 -6.94 17.25 -4.57
N ASN A 123 -6.68 17.17 -5.88
CA ASN A 123 -5.68 18.01 -6.53
C ASN A 123 -5.96 19.52 -6.35
N ASP A 124 -7.23 19.91 -6.39
CA ASP A 124 -7.66 21.29 -6.19
C ASP A 124 -7.93 21.64 -4.71
N GLN A 125 -7.73 20.70 -3.79
CA GLN A 125 -8.01 20.83 -2.35
C GLN A 125 -6.75 20.79 -1.49
N ARG A 126 -5.56 20.98 -2.08
CA ARG A 126 -4.27 20.89 -1.36
C ARG A 126 -4.23 21.75 -0.10
N ASP A 127 -4.73 22.99 -0.16
CA ASP A 127 -4.73 23.92 0.97
C ASP A 127 -5.78 23.59 2.04
N GLU A 128 -6.72 22.71 1.73
CA GLU A 128 -7.79 22.26 2.63
C GLU A 128 -7.46 20.93 3.32
N LEU A 129 -6.36 20.26 2.91
CA LEU A 129 -5.90 19.03 3.55
C LEU A 129 -5.54 19.28 5.02
N ASP A 130 -5.62 18.22 5.82
CA ASP A 130 -5.06 18.23 7.17
C ASP A 130 -3.57 18.60 7.09
N GLY A 131 -3.15 19.61 7.86
CA GLY A 131 -1.78 20.14 7.79
C GLY A 131 -0.68 19.15 8.22
N SER A 132 -1.03 17.97 8.71
CA SER A 132 -0.10 16.86 8.95
C SER A 132 0.07 15.91 7.77
N ILE A 133 -0.75 16.05 6.71
CA ILE A 133 -0.54 15.38 5.43
C ILE A 133 0.58 16.10 4.70
N ARG A 134 1.64 15.38 4.39
CA ARG A 134 2.82 15.92 3.73
C ARG A 134 2.69 15.74 2.22
N ILE A 135 2.65 16.87 1.52
CA ILE A 135 2.84 16.93 0.06
C ILE A 135 4.19 17.60 -0.23
N TYR A 136 5.18 16.84 -0.68
CA TYR A 136 6.59 17.19 -0.70
C TYR A 136 7.27 17.12 -2.07
N GLY A 137 6.71 16.41 -3.04
CA GLY A 137 7.25 16.29 -4.38
C GLY A 137 7.35 17.64 -5.10
N PRO A 138 8.40 17.83 -5.93
CA PRO A 138 8.63 19.07 -6.66
C PRO A 138 7.51 19.29 -7.68
N ASN A 139 6.67 20.30 -7.44
CA ASN A 139 5.51 20.63 -8.29
C ASN A 139 4.47 19.49 -8.44
N ALA A 140 4.50 18.50 -7.54
CA ALA A 140 3.57 17.39 -7.58
C ALA A 140 2.14 17.84 -7.24
N SER A 141 1.17 17.26 -7.95
CA SER A 141 -0.23 17.27 -7.51
C SER A 141 -0.42 16.38 -6.28
N VAL A 142 -1.55 16.51 -5.58
CA VAL A 142 -1.86 15.63 -4.44
C VAL A 142 -1.89 14.16 -4.87
N ALA A 143 -2.42 13.88 -6.06
CA ALA A 143 -2.51 12.52 -6.57
C ALA A 143 -1.17 11.91 -6.99
N GLN A 144 -0.24 12.72 -7.47
CA GLN A 144 1.13 12.27 -7.75
C GLN A 144 1.89 11.97 -6.47
N ASP A 145 1.76 12.83 -5.47
CA ASP A 145 2.61 12.73 -4.30
C ASP A 145 2.12 11.72 -3.26
N LEU A 146 0.83 11.37 -3.25
CA LEU A 146 0.31 10.34 -2.35
C LEU A 146 0.76 8.95 -2.84
N GLU A 147 1.50 8.24 -1.99
CA GLU A 147 2.09 6.94 -2.28
C GLU A 147 1.45 5.84 -1.39
N PRO A 148 0.42 5.11 -1.86
CA PRO A 148 -0.19 4.01 -1.11
C PRO A 148 0.74 2.81 -0.93
N GLU A 149 0.92 2.35 0.31
CA GLU A 149 1.78 1.19 0.64
C GLU A 149 0.99 0.05 1.28
N TYR A 150 0.40 0.25 2.47
CA TYR A 150 -0.18 -0.87 3.26
C TYR A 150 -1.68 -0.77 3.49
N ILE A 151 -2.37 -1.92 3.44
CA ILE A 151 -3.83 -1.99 3.50
C ILE A 151 -4.34 -2.76 4.74
N ALA A 152 -5.25 -2.14 5.48
CA ALA A 152 -6.12 -2.80 6.44
C ALA A 152 -7.57 -2.77 5.92
N ILE A 153 -8.31 -3.86 6.15
CA ILE A 153 -9.70 -3.99 5.69
C ILE A 153 -10.57 -4.30 6.90
N ALA A 154 -11.69 -3.61 7.01
CA ALA A 154 -12.69 -3.83 8.05
C ALA A 154 -13.28 -5.26 7.97
N PRO A 155 -13.65 -5.89 9.10
CA PRO A 155 -14.24 -7.24 9.12
C PRO A 155 -15.50 -7.40 8.26
N ASP A 156 -16.27 -6.31 8.07
CA ASP A 156 -17.48 -6.29 7.25
C ASP A 156 -17.22 -6.20 5.74
N SER A 157 -15.94 -6.11 5.33
CA SER A 157 -15.50 -5.99 3.92
C SER A 157 -16.02 -4.74 3.18
N ARG A 158 -16.42 -3.69 3.91
CA ARG A 158 -16.97 -2.46 3.30
C ARG A 158 -15.99 -1.30 3.23
N THR A 159 -15.08 -1.24 4.20
CA THR A 159 -14.10 -0.15 4.30
C THR A 159 -12.69 -0.71 4.31
N ALA A 160 -11.80 -0.04 3.56
CA ALA A 160 -10.37 -0.23 3.69
C ALA A 160 -9.69 1.06 4.14
N TRP A 161 -8.60 0.91 4.87
CA TRP A 161 -7.67 1.96 5.24
C TRP A 161 -6.35 1.67 4.56
N VAL A 162 -5.84 2.63 3.82
CA VAL A 162 -4.59 2.53 3.07
C VAL A 162 -3.63 3.59 3.57
N VAL A 163 -2.47 3.16 4.02
CA VAL A 163 -1.42 4.04 4.53
C VAL A 163 -0.64 4.62 3.36
N CYS A 164 -0.38 5.92 3.41
CA CYS A 164 0.59 6.60 2.57
C CYS A 164 1.70 7.13 3.50
N GLN A 165 2.75 6.33 3.67
CA GLN A 165 3.72 6.47 4.74
C GLN A 165 4.48 7.80 4.61
N GLU A 166 5.00 8.09 3.43
CA GLU A 166 5.80 9.27 3.07
C GLU A 166 5.02 10.56 3.30
N ASN A 167 3.69 10.46 3.13
CA ASN A 167 2.73 11.55 3.28
C ASN A 167 2.15 11.68 4.68
N ASN A 168 2.49 10.79 5.62
CA ASN A 168 1.94 10.76 6.99
C ASN A 168 0.39 10.74 6.98
N ALA A 169 -0.18 9.97 6.05
CA ALA A 169 -1.61 10.01 5.74
C ALA A 169 -2.26 8.62 5.70
N LEU A 170 -3.58 8.63 5.90
CA LEU A 170 -4.44 7.47 5.75
C LEU A 170 -5.56 7.78 4.76
N ALA A 171 -5.62 7.02 3.68
CA ALA A 171 -6.72 7.02 2.72
C ALA A 171 -7.81 6.04 3.18
N ILE A 172 -9.06 6.51 3.23
CA ILE A 172 -10.23 5.71 3.59
C ILE A 172 -10.99 5.38 2.31
N VAL A 173 -11.15 4.10 2.03
CA VAL A 173 -11.77 3.60 0.80
C VAL A 173 -13.12 2.98 1.12
N ASP A 174 -14.14 3.39 0.39
CA ASP A 174 -15.42 2.69 0.33
C ASP A 174 -15.36 1.65 -0.80
N LEU A 175 -15.44 0.38 -0.43
CA LEU A 175 -15.26 -0.74 -1.34
C LEU A 175 -16.50 -1.02 -2.19
N GLU A 176 -17.68 -0.55 -1.79
CA GLU A 176 -18.89 -0.66 -2.58
C GLU A 176 -18.92 0.43 -3.66
N GLN A 177 -18.58 1.65 -3.28
CA GLN A 177 -18.47 2.80 -4.20
C GLN A 177 -17.22 2.77 -5.06
N LYS A 178 -16.22 1.95 -4.69
CA LYS A 178 -14.92 1.83 -5.37
C LYS A 178 -14.24 3.19 -5.45
N LYS A 179 -14.19 3.88 -4.31
CA LYS A 179 -13.72 5.26 -4.24
C LYS A 179 -12.96 5.52 -2.94
N VAL A 180 -11.88 6.27 -3.03
CA VAL A 180 -11.33 6.96 -1.85
C VAL A 180 -12.33 8.02 -1.43
N THR A 181 -12.77 7.99 -0.18
CA THR A 181 -13.79 8.89 0.36
C THR A 181 -13.20 9.97 1.23
N ARG A 182 -12.02 9.73 1.82
CA ARG A 182 -11.39 10.66 2.75
C ARG A 182 -9.88 10.42 2.84
N LEU A 183 -9.15 11.52 3.02
CA LEU A 183 -7.77 11.53 3.50
C LEU A 183 -7.74 12.01 4.96
N THR A 184 -6.93 11.38 5.80
CA THR A 184 -6.74 11.75 7.20
C THR A 184 -5.25 11.82 7.51
N GLY A 185 -4.78 12.96 7.99
CA GLY A 185 -3.42 13.09 8.50
C GLY A 185 -3.26 12.39 9.86
N LEU A 186 -2.08 11.85 10.13
CA LEU A 186 -1.80 11.13 11.37
C LEU A 186 -1.35 12.07 12.51
N GLY A 187 -1.24 13.37 12.24
CA GLY A 187 -0.76 14.37 13.19
C GLY A 187 0.75 14.30 13.39
N PHE A 188 1.19 14.87 14.51
CA PHE A 188 2.60 14.92 14.89
C PHE A 188 2.81 14.42 16.32
N LYS A 189 3.95 13.80 16.57
CA LYS A 189 4.43 13.45 17.90
C LYS A 189 5.19 14.63 18.50
N ASP A 190 4.71 15.12 19.64
CA ASP A 190 5.39 16.18 20.39
C ASP A 190 6.50 15.58 21.27
N HIS A 191 7.76 15.78 20.88
CA HIS A 191 8.94 15.28 21.60
C HIS A 191 9.30 16.08 22.86
N ARG A 192 8.54 17.13 23.18
CA ARG A 192 8.64 17.84 24.47
C ARG A 192 7.93 17.12 25.59
N ARG A 193 7.09 16.12 25.31
CA ARG A 193 6.27 15.42 26.31
C ARG A 193 7.05 14.28 26.98
N ALA A 194 6.78 14.07 28.27
CA ALA A 194 7.41 12.98 29.02
C ALA A 194 7.06 11.64 28.36
N GLY A 195 8.06 10.76 28.19
CA GLY A 195 7.89 9.47 27.48
C GLY A 195 8.03 9.54 25.96
N ASN A 196 8.14 10.74 25.36
CA ASN A 196 8.37 10.91 23.92
C ASN A 196 9.82 11.28 23.57
N GLY A 197 10.76 11.14 24.50
CA GLY A 197 12.16 11.48 24.23
C GLY A 197 12.80 10.58 23.18
N PHE A 198 13.86 11.07 22.54
CA PHE A 198 14.71 10.31 21.63
C PHE A 198 16.16 10.79 21.75
N ASP A 199 17.09 10.03 21.19
CA ASP A 199 18.48 10.45 21.08
C ASP A 199 18.67 11.20 19.77
N ALA A 200 19.00 12.49 19.86
CA ALA A 200 19.09 13.35 18.69
C ALA A 200 20.52 13.45 18.13
N SER A 201 21.52 12.79 18.74
CA SER A 201 22.90 12.82 18.27
C SER A 201 23.49 11.43 18.13
N ASP A 202 24.13 11.20 16.99
CA ASP A 202 24.96 10.02 16.72
C ASP A 202 26.47 10.35 16.86
N LYS A 203 26.83 11.52 17.41
CA LYS A 203 28.21 12.07 17.41
C LYS A 203 28.88 12.11 18.79
N ASP A 204 28.20 11.69 19.84
CA ASP A 204 28.67 11.82 21.23
C ASP A 204 28.99 10.47 21.90
N ASP A 205 28.91 9.36 21.15
CA ASP A 205 29.12 7.98 21.62
C ASP A 205 28.30 7.64 22.90
N ALA A 206 27.17 8.31 23.11
CA ALA A 206 26.29 8.11 24.25
C ALA A 206 24.87 7.72 23.81
N CYS A 207 24.09 7.15 24.73
CA CYS A 207 22.65 6.98 24.54
C CYS A 207 21.92 7.98 25.44
N GLN A 208 21.41 9.06 24.83
CA GLN A 208 20.84 10.22 25.51
C GLN A 208 19.37 10.43 25.11
N ILE A 209 18.49 9.53 25.55
CA ILE A 209 17.04 9.66 25.33
C ILE A 209 16.49 10.84 26.15
N GLN A 210 16.27 11.98 25.48
CA GLN A 210 15.82 13.22 26.10
C GLN A 210 14.64 13.83 25.34
N GLN A 211 13.92 14.73 26.00
CA GLN A 211 12.87 15.53 25.37
C GLN A 211 13.49 16.64 24.54
N TRP A 212 12.96 16.88 23.34
CA TRP A 212 13.47 17.89 22.41
C TRP A 212 12.35 18.82 21.96
N PRO A 213 12.64 20.12 21.69
CA PRO A 213 11.64 21.11 21.26
C PRO A 213 11.27 20.97 19.78
N VAL A 214 10.95 19.75 19.34
CA VAL A 214 10.62 19.41 17.95
C VAL A 214 9.38 18.53 17.88
N PHE A 215 8.78 18.48 16.69
CA PHE A 215 7.72 17.56 16.34
C PHE A 215 8.25 16.50 15.38
N GLY A 216 7.83 15.25 15.58
CA GLY A 216 8.08 14.14 14.65
C GLY A 216 6.81 13.76 13.90
N ILE A 217 6.96 13.26 12.68
CA ILE A 217 5.88 12.64 11.90
C ILE A 217 5.78 11.15 12.27
N TYR A 218 4.58 10.57 12.17
CA TYR A 218 4.36 9.18 12.58
C TYR A 218 4.80 8.18 11.52
N GLN A 219 4.50 8.47 10.23
CA GLN A 219 4.92 7.67 9.07
C GLN A 219 4.92 6.15 9.32
N PRO A 220 3.78 5.55 9.75
CA PRO A 220 3.70 4.10 9.78
C PRO A 220 3.81 3.58 8.35
N ASP A 221 4.50 2.45 8.17
CA ASP A 221 4.45 1.65 6.95
C ASP A 221 3.20 0.75 7.06
N ALA A 222 3.27 -0.28 7.91
CA ALA A 222 2.20 -1.26 8.02
C ALA A 222 0.99 -0.83 8.89
N ILE A 223 -0.20 -1.28 8.48
CA ILE A 223 -1.45 -1.16 9.25
C ILE A 223 -2.19 -2.51 9.36
N ALA A 224 -2.83 -2.74 10.51
CA ALA A 224 -3.70 -3.89 10.73
C ALA A 224 -5.02 -3.47 11.41
N CYS A 225 -6.08 -4.21 11.13
CA CYS A 225 -7.37 -4.06 11.80
C CYS A 225 -7.60 -5.27 12.72
N PHE A 226 -8.18 -5.04 13.89
CA PHE A 226 -8.58 -6.08 14.84
C PHE A 226 -9.87 -5.65 15.55
N THR A 227 -10.63 -6.63 16.03
CA THR A 227 -11.86 -6.40 16.80
C THR A 227 -11.59 -6.72 18.27
N VAL A 228 -12.01 -5.84 19.16
CA VAL A 228 -12.03 -6.09 20.62
C VAL A 228 -13.48 -6.37 21.02
N GLY A 229 -13.71 -7.48 21.71
CA GLY A 229 -15.00 -7.88 22.28
C GLY A 229 -15.10 -7.53 23.75
#